data_AF-A0A3B9L6J2-F1
#
_entry.id   AF-A0A3B9L6J2-F1
#
_cell.length_a   1.000
_cell.length_b   1.000
_cell.length_c   1.000
_cell.angle_alpha   90.00
_cell.angle_beta   90.00
_cell.angle_gamma   90.00
#
_symmetry.space_group_name_H-M   'P 1'
#
loop_
_entity.id
_entity.type
_entity.pdbx_description
1 polymer ?
#
loop_
_entity_poly.entity_id
_entity_poly.type
_entity_poly.pdbx_seq_one_letter_code
_entity_poly.pdbx_strand_id
1 'polypeptide(L)'
;MRVAVPFFRHLGDIAQSYGVTICLEPNPAHYGANFMINSSETAQVVREVNHPAIKMQLDTGAMTMNHEIAEEVLQNAANLIGHIHASEPDLLPVGDGKTDHDAVYAAVNQYLPQHVVSIEMVATKTEPHIVAIERALKVAIQSYRQAGVSS
;
A
#
# COMPACT_ATOMS: atom_id res chain seq x y z
N MET A 1 -0.41 -19.87 -8.51
CA MET A 1 -0.43 -20.56 -7.19
C MET A 1 0.56 -21.72 -7.07
N ARG A 2 0.56 -22.71 -7.98
CA ARG A 2 1.52 -23.85 -7.96
C ARG A 2 3.01 -23.48 -7.84
N VAL A 3 3.41 -22.34 -8.41
CA VAL A 3 4.79 -21.80 -8.30
C VAL A 3 4.91 -20.74 -7.20
N ALA A 4 3.97 -19.78 -7.18
CA ALA A 4 4.02 -18.64 -6.26
C ALA A 4 4.01 -19.05 -4.78
N VAL A 5 3.13 -19.97 -4.37
CA VAL A 5 3.01 -20.38 -2.96
C VAL A 5 4.31 -21.01 -2.43
N PRO A 6 4.88 -22.07 -3.04
CA PRO A 6 6.13 -22.64 -2.52
C PRO A 6 7.29 -21.65 -2.58
N PHE A 7 7.35 -20.79 -3.61
CA PHE A 7 8.36 -19.74 -3.72
C PHE A 7 8.28 -18.76 -2.53
N PHE A 8 7.11 -18.16 -2.29
CA PHE A 8 6.94 -17.17 -1.22
C PHE A 8 7.01 -17.79 0.17
N ARG A 9 6.66 -19.07 0.35
CA ARG A 9 6.88 -19.78 1.62
C ARG A 9 8.37 -19.92 1.92
N HIS A 10 9.16 -20.36 0.95
CA HIS A 10 10.62 -20.46 1.12
C HIS A 10 11.26 -19.09 1.38
N LEU A 11 10.83 -18.06 0.65
CA LEU A 11 11.26 -16.68 0.89
C LEU A 11 10.85 -16.21 2.30
N GLY A 12 9.66 -16.60 2.76
CA GLY A 12 9.16 -16.34 4.11
C GLY A 12 10.03 -16.98 5.19
N ASP A 13 10.43 -18.25 5.03
CA ASP A 13 11.33 -18.94 5.97
C ASP A 13 12.65 -18.17 6.12
N ILE A 14 13.21 -17.73 4.98
CA ILE A 14 14.44 -16.91 4.98
C ILE A 14 14.20 -15.59 5.68
N ALA A 15 13.17 -14.83 5.29
CA ALA A 15 12.87 -13.52 5.87
C ALA A 15 12.65 -13.59 7.39
N GLN A 16 11.92 -14.61 7.85
CA GLN A 16 11.67 -14.84 9.27
C GLN A 16 12.97 -15.08 10.05
N SER A 17 13.94 -15.80 9.49
CA SER A 17 15.23 -16.04 10.14
C SER A 17 16.05 -14.75 10.39
N TYR A 18 15.74 -13.68 9.63
CA TYR A 18 16.33 -12.36 9.80
C TYR A 18 15.41 -11.33 10.48
N GLY A 19 14.21 -11.74 10.92
CA GLY A 19 13.23 -10.82 11.49
C GLY A 19 12.68 -9.81 10.48
N VAL A 20 12.68 -10.15 9.19
CA VAL A 20 12.19 -9.33 8.09
C VAL A 20 10.78 -9.76 7.69
N THR A 21 9.93 -8.79 7.39
CA THR A 21 8.63 -9.01 6.73
C THR A 21 8.74 -8.60 5.27
N ILE A 22 8.19 -9.42 4.38
CA ILE A 22 8.08 -9.13 2.95
C ILE A 22 6.62 -8.86 2.64
N CYS A 23 6.33 -7.64 2.19
CA CYS A 23 5.01 -7.25 1.76
C CYS A 23 4.87 -7.43 0.24
N LEU A 24 3.84 -8.16 -0.18
CA LEU A 24 3.46 -8.30 -1.58
C LEU A 24 2.48 -7.19 -1.92
N GLU A 25 2.78 -6.46 -2.99
CA GLU A 25 2.03 -5.28 -3.42
C GLU A 25 1.20 -5.60 -4.66
N PRO A 26 -0.06 -5.10 -4.75
CA PRO A 26 -0.81 -5.14 -5.98
C PRO A 26 -0.15 -4.28 -7.05
N ASN A 27 0.07 -4.83 -8.24
CA ASN A 27 0.60 -4.09 -9.38
C ASN A 27 -0.47 -4.01 -10.49
N PRO A 28 -1.18 -2.88 -10.64
CA PRO A 28 -2.26 -2.72 -11.61
C PRO A 28 -1.91 -3.17 -13.04
N ALA A 29 -2.89 -3.73 -13.75
CA ALA A 29 -2.72 -4.17 -15.14
C ALA A 29 -2.31 -3.03 -16.09
N HIS A 30 -2.64 -1.78 -15.76
CA HIS A 30 -2.19 -0.58 -16.46
C HIS A 30 -0.66 -0.49 -16.56
N TYR A 31 0.08 -1.01 -15.57
CA TYR A 31 1.54 -1.08 -15.59
C TYR A 31 2.09 -2.32 -16.30
N GLY A 32 1.23 -3.11 -16.96
CA GLY A 32 1.61 -4.31 -17.73
C GLY A 32 1.70 -5.60 -16.92
N ALA A 33 1.27 -5.59 -15.67
CA ALA A 33 1.22 -6.77 -14.83
C ALA A 33 0.01 -7.68 -15.14
N ASN A 34 0.14 -8.95 -14.81
CA ASN A 34 -0.90 -9.98 -15.00
C ASN A 34 -1.07 -10.92 -13.79
N PHE A 35 -0.46 -10.56 -12.66
CA PHE A 35 -0.48 -11.34 -11.42
C PHE A 35 -0.50 -10.38 -10.23
N MET A 36 -1.41 -10.59 -9.28
CA MET A 36 -1.63 -9.67 -8.15
C MET A 36 -1.96 -8.26 -8.66
N ILE A 37 -2.95 -8.14 -9.56
CA ILE A 37 -3.21 -6.83 -10.19
C ILE A 37 -4.12 -5.92 -9.36
N ASN A 38 -4.72 -6.44 -8.31
CA ASN A 38 -5.60 -5.71 -7.39
C ASN A 38 -5.44 -6.23 -5.96
N SER A 39 -6.06 -5.52 -5.01
CA SER A 39 -5.95 -5.82 -3.59
C SER A 39 -6.49 -7.19 -3.23
N SER A 40 -7.60 -7.60 -3.86
CA SER A 40 -8.24 -8.90 -3.62
C SER A 40 -7.36 -10.09 -4.03
N GLU A 41 -6.78 -10.04 -5.24
CA GLU A 41 -5.86 -11.07 -5.73
C GLU A 41 -4.60 -11.16 -4.88
N THR A 42 -4.05 -10.02 -4.48
CA THR A 42 -2.86 -9.96 -3.61
C THR A 42 -3.17 -10.56 -2.25
N ALA A 43 -4.30 -10.19 -1.65
CA ALA A 43 -4.78 -10.77 -0.39
C ALA A 43 -5.00 -12.28 -0.52
N GLN A 44 -5.53 -12.77 -1.64
CA GLN A 44 -5.65 -14.20 -1.91
C GLN A 44 -4.28 -14.89 -1.90
N VAL A 45 -3.29 -14.34 -2.61
CA VAL A 45 -1.93 -14.90 -2.62
C VAL A 45 -1.35 -14.97 -1.21
N VAL A 46 -1.45 -13.88 -0.43
CA VAL A 46 -0.92 -13.86 0.95
C VAL A 46 -1.63 -14.89 1.85
N ARG A 47 -2.96 -15.05 1.71
CA ARG A 47 -3.71 -16.09 2.43
C ARG A 47 -3.27 -17.50 2.04
N GLU A 48 -3.05 -17.76 0.75
CA GLU A 48 -2.59 -19.07 0.27
C GLU A 48 -1.14 -19.38 0.68
N VAL A 49 -0.27 -18.37 0.70
CA VAL A 49 1.10 -18.50 1.20
C VAL A 49 1.10 -18.87 2.68
N ASN A 50 0.22 -18.25 3.48
CA ASN A 50 0.00 -18.54 4.89
C ASN A 50 1.32 -18.65 5.68
N HIS A 51 2.09 -17.56 5.68
CA HIS A 51 3.39 -17.46 6.34
C HIS A 51 3.48 -16.14 7.11
N PRO A 52 3.93 -16.13 8.39
CA PRO A 52 3.90 -14.93 9.23
C PRO A 52 4.77 -13.78 8.69
N ALA A 53 5.88 -14.10 8.04
CA ALA A 53 6.79 -13.12 7.42
C ALA A 53 6.36 -12.65 6.02
N ILE A 54 5.25 -13.17 5.45
CA ILE A 54 4.71 -12.70 4.18
C ILE A 54 3.41 -11.96 4.46
N LYS A 55 3.36 -10.70 4.05
CA LYS A 55 2.24 -9.78 4.26
C LYS A 55 1.83 -9.12 2.96
N MET A 56 0.78 -8.33 3.00
CA MET A 56 0.32 -7.50 1.91
C MET A 56 0.78 -6.05 2.13
N GLN A 57 1.14 -5.35 1.05
CA GLN A 57 1.27 -3.90 1.01
C GLN A 57 -0.04 -3.31 0.51
N LEU A 58 -0.58 -2.32 1.24
CA LEU A 58 -1.67 -1.49 0.73
C LEU A 58 -1.07 -0.34 -0.05
N ASP A 59 -1.48 -0.15 -1.30
CA ASP A 59 -1.02 0.95 -2.15
C ASP A 59 -2.22 1.75 -2.67
N THR A 60 -2.25 3.05 -2.36
CA THR A 60 -3.41 3.88 -2.64
C THR A 60 -3.55 4.26 -4.10
N GLY A 61 -2.43 4.43 -4.83
CA GLY A 61 -2.43 4.68 -6.26
C GLY A 61 -2.98 3.49 -7.03
N ALA A 62 -2.60 2.27 -6.64
CA ALA A 62 -3.12 1.02 -7.19
C ALA A 62 -4.63 0.87 -6.93
N MET A 63 -5.09 1.15 -5.72
CA MET A 63 -6.53 1.14 -5.40
C MET A 63 -7.30 2.14 -6.26
N THR A 64 -6.82 3.38 -6.35
CA THR A 64 -7.45 4.43 -7.18
C THR A 64 -7.55 4.00 -8.64
N MET A 65 -6.48 3.43 -9.17
CA MET A 65 -6.41 2.95 -10.56
C MET A 65 -7.35 1.76 -10.83
N ASN A 66 -7.52 0.88 -9.84
CA ASN A 66 -8.42 -0.27 -9.90
C ASN A 66 -9.87 0.08 -9.50
N HIS A 67 -10.15 1.33 -9.13
CA HIS A 67 -11.44 1.78 -8.60
C HIS A 67 -11.90 1.01 -7.35
N GLU A 68 -10.94 0.65 -6.49
CA GLU A 68 -11.19 -0.06 -5.23
C GLU A 68 -11.63 0.91 -4.12
N ILE A 69 -12.51 0.44 -3.23
CA ILE A 69 -12.98 1.20 -2.08
C ILE A 69 -12.14 0.82 -0.86
N ALA A 70 -11.48 1.80 -0.24
CA ALA A 70 -10.55 1.59 0.89
C ALA A 70 -11.18 0.81 2.05
N GLU A 71 -12.40 1.17 2.42
CA GLU A 71 -13.17 0.51 3.49
C GLU A 71 -13.36 -0.98 3.20
N GLU A 72 -13.75 -1.34 1.98
CA GLU A 72 -13.98 -2.73 1.58
C GLU A 72 -12.67 -3.54 1.55
N VAL A 73 -11.58 -2.94 1.03
CA VAL A 73 -10.27 -3.58 1.01
C VAL A 73 -9.78 -3.86 2.43
N LEU A 74 -9.84 -2.86 3.32
CA LEU A 74 -9.37 -2.98 4.70
C LEU A 74 -10.24 -3.91 5.52
N GLN A 75 -11.56 -3.86 5.38
CA GLN A 75 -12.47 -4.81 6.04
C GLN A 75 -12.11 -6.27 5.71
N ASN A 76 -11.66 -6.54 4.47
CA ASN A 76 -11.33 -7.88 4.01
C ASN A 76 -9.88 -8.32 4.28
N ALA A 77 -8.93 -7.37 4.32
CA ALA A 77 -7.50 -7.67 4.27
C ALA A 77 -6.64 -6.99 5.35
N ALA A 78 -7.22 -6.22 6.28
CA ALA A 78 -6.44 -5.50 7.32
C ALA A 78 -5.46 -6.41 8.08
N ASN A 79 -5.88 -7.61 8.46
CA ASN A 79 -5.03 -8.57 9.17
C ASN A 79 -3.83 -9.12 8.34
N LEU A 80 -3.84 -8.90 7.03
CA LEU A 80 -2.79 -9.28 6.10
C LEU A 80 -1.81 -8.13 5.83
N ILE A 81 -2.20 -6.88 6.10
CA ILE A 81 -1.41 -5.70 5.73
C ILE A 81 -0.24 -5.50 6.69
N GLY A 82 0.97 -5.47 6.11
CA GLY A 82 2.22 -5.22 6.82
C GLY A 82 2.80 -3.82 6.59
N HIS A 83 2.45 -3.17 5.47
CA HIS A 83 2.95 -1.85 5.09
C HIS A 83 1.93 -1.09 4.24
N ILE A 84 2.01 0.24 4.25
CA ILE A 84 1.08 1.12 3.53
C ILE A 84 1.88 2.19 2.77
N HIS A 85 1.59 2.32 1.48
CA HIS A 85 2.02 3.42 0.63
C HIS A 85 0.87 4.41 0.39
N ALA A 86 1.12 5.68 0.69
CA ALA A 86 0.38 6.80 0.12
C ALA A 86 1.04 7.17 -1.21
N SER A 87 0.38 6.80 -2.28
CA SER A 87 0.82 6.97 -3.67
C SER A 87 -0.35 7.44 -4.53
N GLU A 88 -0.03 7.90 -5.73
CA GLU A 88 -0.99 8.28 -6.76
C GLU A 88 -0.82 7.40 -8.00
N PRO A 89 -1.85 7.27 -8.87
CA PRO A 89 -1.69 6.68 -10.19
C PRO A 89 -0.49 7.28 -10.94
N ASP A 90 0.26 6.43 -11.64
CA ASP A 90 1.50 6.76 -12.35
C ASP A 90 2.62 7.32 -11.47
N LEU A 91 2.57 7.07 -10.14
CA LEU A 91 3.55 7.53 -9.14
C LEU A 91 3.72 9.06 -9.14
N LEU A 92 2.65 9.79 -9.47
CA LEU A 92 2.62 11.24 -9.36
C LEU A 92 2.92 11.68 -7.92
N PRO A 93 3.41 12.92 -7.72
CA PRO A 93 3.50 13.47 -6.37
C PRO A 93 2.14 13.38 -5.68
N VAL A 94 2.14 12.94 -4.42
CA VAL A 94 0.92 12.77 -3.62
C VAL A 94 0.09 14.07 -3.62
N GLY A 95 -1.17 13.96 -4.04
CA GLY A 95 -2.11 15.08 -4.22
C GLY A 95 -2.16 15.70 -5.62
N ASP A 96 -1.31 15.27 -6.55
CA ASP A 96 -1.42 15.64 -7.97
C ASP A 96 -2.31 14.68 -8.77
N GLY A 97 -2.74 13.56 -8.15
CA GLY A 97 -3.59 12.56 -8.77
C GLY A 97 -5.05 12.69 -8.37
N LYS A 98 -5.71 11.55 -8.22
CA LYS A 98 -7.16 11.45 -7.94
C LYS A 98 -7.45 10.59 -6.71
N THR A 99 -6.43 10.18 -5.99
CA THR A 99 -6.59 9.36 -4.80
C THR A 99 -7.27 10.17 -3.71
N ASP A 100 -8.37 9.64 -3.18
CA ASP A 100 -9.04 10.23 -2.02
C ASP A 100 -8.30 9.82 -0.74
N HIS A 101 -7.20 10.52 -0.46
CA HIS A 101 -6.33 10.25 0.68
C HIS A 101 -7.05 10.41 2.03
N ASP A 102 -8.06 11.28 2.12
CA ASP A 102 -8.85 11.47 3.34
C ASP A 102 -9.74 10.25 3.59
N ALA A 103 -10.45 9.76 2.56
CA ALA A 103 -11.26 8.55 2.66
C ALA A 103 -10.40 7.30 2.95
N VAL A 104 -9.23 7.19 2.32
CA VAL A 104 -8.27 6.13 2.63
C VAL A 104 -7.85 6.21 4.10
N TYR A 105 -7.42 7.38 4.58
CA TYR A 105 -6.94 7.50 5.95
C TYR A 105 -8.03 7.22 6.98
N ALA A 106 -9.28 7.62 6.71
CA ALA A 106 -10.41 7.28 7.57
C ALA A 106 -10.52 5.75 7.78
N ALA A 107 -10.43 4.98 6.69
CA ALA A 107 -10.45 3.52 6.77
C ALA A 107 -9.18 2.96 7.43
N VAL A 108 -7.98 3.47 7.09
CA VAL A 108 -6.72 3.03 7.72
C VAL A 108 -6.75 3.28 9.22
N ASN A 109 -7.24 4.43 9.68
CA ASN A 109 -7.35 4.75 11.09
C ASN A 109 -8.38 3.86 11.81
N GLN A 110 -9.42 3.39 11.12
CA GLN A 110 -10.40 2.46 11.69
C GLN A 110 -9.83 1.04 11.87
N TYR A 111 -9.11 0.50 10.87
CA TYR A 111 -8.68 -0.90 10.87
C TYR A 111 -7.21 -1.11 11.28
N LEU A 112 -6.34 -0.13 11.04
CA LEU A 112 -4.89 -0.20 11.20
C LEU A 112 -4.31 1.10 11.83
N PRO A 113 -4.84 1.59 12.97
CA PRO A 113 -4.49 2.90 13.54
C PRO A 113 -3.01 3.08 13.93
N GLN A 114 -2.24 1.99 14.01
CA GLN A 114 -0.83 2.02 14.41
C GLN A 114 0.13 1.88 13.22
N HIS A 115 -0.37 1.67 12.01
CA HIS A 115 0.46 1.48 10.83
C HIS A 115 1.04 2.80 10.35
N VAL A 116 2.32 2.77 9.98
CA VAL A 116 2.98 3.89 9.33
C VAL A 116 2.55 3.94 7.87
N VAL A 117 2.20 5.13 7.39
CA VAL A 117 1.95 5.40 5.98
C VAL A 117 3.18 6.08 5.39
N SER A 118 3.73 5.51 4.31
CA SER A 118 4.92 6.03 3.63
C SER A 118 4.54 6.66 2.29
N ILE A 119 5.12 7.81 1.95
CA ILE A 119 4.91 8.43 0.62
C ILE A 119 5.71 7.65 -0.43
N GLU A 120 5.05 7.29 -1.53
CA GLU A 120 5.69 6.74 -2.72
C GLU A 120 5.35 7.60 -3.95
N MET A 121 6.39 8.10 -4.62
CA MET A 121 6.29 8.92 -5.84
C MET A 121 7.61 8.91 -6.61
N VAL A 122 7.57 9.15 -7.92
CA VAL A 122 8.77 9.30 -8.74
C VAL A 122 9.26 10.75 -8.79
N ALA A 123 10.56 10.92 -9.03
CA ALA A 123 11.14 12.23 -9.26
C ALA A 123 10.48 12.93 -10.46
N THR A 124 10.02 14.16 -10.24
CA THR A 124 9.44 15.03 -11.27
C THR A 124 10.45 15.33 -12.37
N LYS A 125 9.99 15.34 -13.64
CA LYS A 125 10.87 15.60 -14.79
C LYS A 125 11.22 17.08 -14.97
N THR A 126 10.28 17.97 -14.63
CA THR A 126 10.37 19.41 -14.95
C THR A 126 10.30 20.31 -13.71
N GLU A 127 9.68 19.84 -12.63
CA GLU A 127 9.61 20.56 -11.35
C GLU A 127 10.83 20.18 -10.49
N PRO A 128 11.46 21.12 -9.75
CA PRO A 128 12.50 20.79 -8.78
C PRO A 128 11.99 19.80 -7.72
N HIS A 129 12.76 18.74 -7.45
CA HIS A 129 12.29 17.64 -6.59
C HIS A 129 11.93 18.08 -5.17
N ILE A 130 12.65 19.07 -4.61
CA ILE A 130 12.35 19.59 -3.27
C ILE A 130 10.95 20.23 -3.21
N VAL A 131 10.53 20.89 -4.30
CA VAL A 131 9.20 21.52 -4.38
C VAL A 131 8.12 20.44 -4.46
N ALA A 132 8.32 19.41 -5.27
CA ALA A 132 7.42 18.26 -5.35
C ALA A 132 7.27 17.57 -3.99
N ILE A 133 8.39 17.34 -3.29
CA ILE A 133 8.42 16.75 -1.94
C ILE A 133 7.66 17.62 -0.94
N GLU A 134 7.87 18.95 -0.95
CA GLU A 134 7.16 19.87 -0.06
C GLU A 134 5.64 19.84 -0.27
N ARG A 135 5.18 19.75 -1.53
CA ARG A 135 3.74 19.65 -1.84
C ARG A 135 3.16 18.31 -1.38
N ALA A 136 3.83 17.20 -1.70
CA ALA A 136 3.43 15.87 -1.26
C ALA A 136 3.37 15.76 0.27
N LEU A 137 4.33 16.34 0.98
CA LEU A 137 4.33 16.40 2.45
C LEU A 137 3.15 17.22 3.00
N LYS A 138 2.78 18.33 2.36
CA LYS A 138 1.61 19.12 2.79
C LYS A 138 0.33 18.29 2.71
N VAL A 139 0.12 17.57 1.61
CA VAL A 139 -1.03 16.69 1.41
C VAL A 139 -1.00 15.54 2.41
N ALA A 140 0.14 14.87 2.56
CA ALA A 140 0.29 13.77 3.50
C ALA A 140 0.04 14.21 4.95
N ILE A 141 0.54 15.37 5.36
CA ILE A 141 0.27 15.93 6.69
C ILE A 141 -1.22 16.28 6.85
N GLN A 142 -1.84 16.87 5.83
CA GLN A 142 -3.26 17.23 5.90
C GLN A 142 -4.15 15.99 6.07
N SER A 143 -3.90 14.94 5.29
CA SER A 143 -4.75 13.74 5.26
C SER A 143 -4.40 12.71 6.33
N TYR A 144 -3.11 12.38 6.49
CA TYR A 144 -2.65 11.27 7.33
C TYR A 144 -2.14 11.68 8.72
N ARG A 145 -2.18 12.98 9.05
CA ARG A 145 -1.77 13.50 10.35
C ARG A 145 -2.90 14.29 10.99
N GLN A 146 -3.97 13.61 11.39
CA GLN A 146 -4.91 14.20 12.32
C GLN A 146 -4.39 14.14 13.75
N ALA A 147 -4.53 15.26 14.47
CA ALA A 147 -4.06 15.47 15.82
C ALA A 147 -4.45 14.29 16.71
N GLY A 148 -3.49 13.80 17.50
CA GLY A 148 -3.74 12.75 18.48
C GLY A 148 -5.05 13.04 19.19
N VAL A 149 -5.97 12.07 19.16
CA VAL A 149 -7.06 12.03 20.11
C VAL A 149 -6.37 11.98 21.47
N SER A 150 -6.32 13.13 22.13
CA SER A 150 -5.98 13.24 23.54
C SER A 150 -6.95 12.32 24.27
N SER A 151 -6.47 11.13 24.65
CA SER A 151 -7.11 10.28 25.66
C SER A 151 -6.97 10.91 27.03
#